data_AF-A0A7S7Z552-F1
#
_entry.id   AF-A0A7S7Z552-F1
#
_cell.length_a   1.000
_cell.length_b   1.000
_cell.length_c   1.000
_cell.angle_alpha   90.00
_cell.angle_beta   90.00
_cell.angle_gamma   90.00
#
_symmetry.space_group_name_H-M   'P 1'
#
loop_
_entity.id
_entity.type
_entity.pdbx_description
1 polymer ?
#
loop_
_entity_poly.entity_id
_entity_poly.type
_entity_poly.pdbx_seq_one_letter_code
_entity_poly.pdbx_strand_id
1 'polypeptide(L)'
;MNMHHRFETARASVGREPTIRKMLSDLVLACQQIEADIATEEQRAGIYDRSNPRYPILARSLHERHDNLKGTIATLEMRVTERSQHRLVTGAA
;
A
#
# COMPACT_ATOMS: atom_id res chain seq x y z
N MET A 1 -28.35 20.50 33.20
CA MET A 1 -28.53 20.33 31.75
C MET A 1 -27.16 20.12 31.10
N ASN A 2 -26.78 18.87 30.77
CA ASN A 2 -25.56 18.59 30.00
C ASN A 2 -25.96 18.31 28.55
N MET A 3 -25.69 19.26 27.66
CA MET A 3 -25.88 19.12 26.22
C MET A 3 -24.53 18.77 25.60
N HIS A 4 -24.20 17.48 25.56
CA HIS A 4 -23.05 17.01 24.79
C HIS A 4 -23.40 17.11 23.30
N HIS A 5 -22.86 18.13 22.63
CA HIS A 5 -22.85 18.22 21.18
C HIS A 5 -21.97 17.09 20.64
N ARG A 6 -22.60 15.94 20.45
CA ARG A 6 -22.06 14.82 19.68
C ARG A 6 -21.83 15.33 18.26
N PHE A 7 -20.58 15.68 17.96
CA PHE A 7 -20.16 15.98 16.60
C PHE A 7 -20.35 14.72 15.76
N GLU A 8 -21.46 14.68 15.03
CA GLU A 8 -21.66 13.75 13.92
C GLU A 8 -20.61 14.05 12.85
N THR A 9 -19.60 13.19 12.76
CA THR A 9 -18.61 13.18 11.69
C THR A 9 -19.23 12.66 10.39
N ALA A 10 -20.20 13.40 9.86
CA ALA A 10 -20.87 13.12 8.58
C ALA A 10 -20.21 13.84 7.37
N ARG A 11 -18.93 14.23 7.46
CA ARG A 11 -18.23 14.96 6.38
C ARG A 11 -16.74 14.61 6.31
N ALA A 12 -16.39 13.43 5.78
CA ALA A 12 -15.01 13.16 5.33
C ALA A 12 -14.88 12.02 4.28
N SER A 13 -15.96 11.61 3.60
CA SER A 13 -15.92 10.51 2.63
C SER A 13 -15.50 10.96 1.22
N VAL A 14 -15.89 12.17 0.80
CA VAL A 14 -15.70 12.68 -0.57
C VAL A 14 -14.25 13.05 -0.87
N GLY A 15 -13.48 13.50 0.14
CA GLY A 15 -12.06 13.87 -0.03
C GLY A 15 -11.05 12.73 0.09
N ARG A 16 -11.41 11.58 0.72
CA ARG A 16 -10.48 10.47 0.97
C ARG A 16 -10.31 9.51 -0.20
N GLU A 17 -11.32 9.38 -1.06
CA GLU A 17 -11.27 8.49 -2.22
C GLU A 17 -10.22 8.87 -3.28
N PRO A 18 -10.11 10.15 -3.71
CA PRO A 18 -9.02 10.55 -4.60
C PRO A 18 -7.64 10.39 -3.94
N THR A 19 -7.56 10.54 -2.61
CA THR A 19 -6.31 10.34 -1.87
C THR A 19 -5.86 8.88 -1.84
N ILE A 20 -6.77 7.91 -1.60
CA ILE A 20 -6.39 6.49 -1.54
C ILE A 20 -5.94 5.96 -2.91
N ARG A 21 -6.61 6.35 -4.00
CA ARG A 21 -6.17 5.96 -5.35
C ARG A 21 -4.78 6.51 -5.67
N LYS A 22 -4.50 7.76 -5.31
CA LYS A 22 -3.16 8.34 -5.45
C LYS A 22 -2.12 7.58 -4.60
N MET A 23 -2.44 7.29 -3.33
CA MET A 23 -1.55 6.52 -2.46
C MET A 23 -1.26 5.13 -3.03
N LEU A 24 -2.24 4.45 -3.62
CA LEU A 24 -2.04 3.17 -4.31
C LEU A 24 -1.07 3.32 -5.48
N SER A 25 -1.26 4.32 -6.35
CA SER A 25 -0.32 4.60 -7.44
C SER A 25 1.09 4.86 -6.92
N ASP A 26 1.24 5.68 -5.89
CA ASP A 26 2.55 6.00 -5.30
C ASP A 26 3.23 4.74 -4.69
N LEU A 27 2.46 3.86 -4.04
CA LEU A 27 2.98 2.60 -3.49
C LEU A 27 3.40 1.61 -4.57
N VAL A 28 2.67 1.54 -5.68
CA VAL A 28 3.04 0.69 -6.83
C VAL A 28 4.35 1.19 -7.45
N LEU A 29 4.51 2.50 -7.63
CA LEU A 29 5.77 3.08 -8.11
C LEU A 29 6.93 2.80 -7.14
N ALA A 30 6.68 2.86 -5.83
CA ALA A 30 7.68 2.51 -4.82
C ALA A 30 8.10 1.03 -4.90
N CYS A 31 7.17 0.10 -5.15
CA CYS A 31 7.51 -1.31 -5.38
C CYS A 31 8.40 -1.48 -6.61
N GLN A 32 8.08 -0.83 -7.72
CA GLN A 32 8.89 -0.89 -8.95
C GLN A 32 10.30 -0.34 -8.74
N GLN A 33 10.44 0.77 -8.00
CA GLN A 33 11.75 1.30 -7.65
C GLN A 33 12.55 0.32 -6.79
N ILE A 34 11.91 -0.32 -5.80
CA ILE A 34 12.58 -1.31 -4.95
C ILE A 34 13.02 -2.53 -5.77
N GLU A 35 12.21 -3.01 -6.71
CA GLU A 35 12.60 -4.09 -7.63
C GLU A 35 13.84 -3.71 -8.47
N ALA A 36 13.92 -2.47 -8.95
CA ALA A 36 15.09 -1.95 -9.65
C ALA A 36 16.33 -1.83 -8.75
N ASP A 37 16.16 -1.39 -7.50
CA ASP A 37 17.24 -1.27 -6.51
C ASP A 37 17.77 -2.65 -6.11
N ILE A 38 16.90 -3.65 -5.97
CA ILE A 38 17.28 -5.06 -5.75
C ILE A 38 18.14 -5.55 -6.91
N ALA A 39 17.66 -5.40 -8.15
CA ALA A 39 18.38 -5.86 -9.33
C ALA A 39 19.75 -5.18 -9.46
N THR A 40 19.82 -3.88 -9.12
CA THR A 40 21.07 -3.12 -9.10
C THR A 40 22.06 -3.66 -8.07
N GLU A 41 21.59 -3.97 -6.86
CA GLU A 41 22.45 -4.51 -5.80
C GLU A 41 22.90 -5.95 -6.09
N GLU A 42 22.01 -6.79 -6.61
CA GLU A 42 22.33 -8.15 -7.04
C GLU A 42 23.38 -8.14 -8.16
N GLN A 43 23.22 -7.26 -9.15
CA GLN A 43 24.20 -7.06 -10.22
C GLN A 43 25.54 -6.57 -9.68
N ARG A 44 25.52 -5.60 -8.75
CA ARG A 44 26.75 -5.07 -8.12
C ARG A 44 27.51 -6.16 -7.35
N ALA A 45 26.78 -7.03 -6.65
CA ALA A 45 27.36 -8.12 -5.88
C ALA A 45 27.73 -9.35 -6.73
N GLY A 46 27.10 -9.51 -7.90
CA GLY A 46 27.19 -10.70 -8.73
C GLY A 46 26.51 -11.93 -8.10
N ILE A 47 25.59 -11.73 -7.15
CA ILE A 47 24.92 -12.80 -6.40
C ILE A 47 23.41 -12.56 -6.48
N TYR A 48 22.72 -13.47 -7.17
CA TYR A 48 21.27 -13.41 -7.41
C TYR A 48 20.49 -14.46 -6.60
N ASP A 49 21.15 -15.52 -6.15
CA ASP A 49 20.53 -16.55 -5.32
C ASP A 49 20.35 -16.06 -3.89
N ARG A 50 19.10 -15.85 -3.48
CA ARG A 50 18.73 -15.39 -2.13
C ARG A 50 19.10 -16.37 -1.02
N SER A 51 19.23 -17.66 -1.35
CA SER A 51 19.64 -18.70 -0.40
C SER A 51 21.15 -18.70 -0.15
N ASN A 52 21.92 -18.02 -1.00
CA ASN A 52 23.35 -17.87 -0.83
C ASN A 52 23.65 -17.14 0.50
N PRO A 53 24.50 -17.69 1.38
CA PRO A 53 24.89 -17.03 2.63
C PRO A 53 25.54 -15.66 2.44
N ARG A 54 26.11 -15.40 1.25
CA ARG A 54 26.73 -14.13 0.86
C ARG A 54 25.77 -13.20 0.11
N TYR A 55 24.49 -13.54 0.01
CA TYR A 55 23.49 -12.68 -0.61
C TYR A 55 23.46 -11.30 0.07
N PRO A 56 23.43 -10.19 -0.69
CA PRO A 56 23.56 -8.85 -0.11
C PRO A 56 22.46 -8.57 0.92
N ILE A 57 22.87 -8.08 2.10
CA ILE A 57 21.94 -7.72 3.19
C ILE A 57 20.97 -6.64 2.70
N LEU A 58 21.44 -5.68 1.89
CA LEU A 58 20.59 -4.63 1.32
C LEU A 58 19.47 -5.23 0.44
N ALA A 59 19.80 -6.14 -0.48
CA ALA A 59 18.80 -6.79 -1.33
C ALA A 59 17.80 -7.61 -0.51
N ARG A 60 18.25 -8.27 0.56
CA ARG A 60 17.36 -8.99 1.50
C ARG A 60 16.38 -8.05 2.19
N SER A 61 16.87 -6.95 2.77
CA SER A 61 16.01 -5.96 3.43
C SER A 61 15.03 -5.29 2.47
N LEU A 62 15.45 -5.07 1.21
CA LEU A 62 14.59 -4.53 0.17
C LEU A 62 13.47 -5.51 -0.20
N HIS A 63 13.75 -6.82 -0.27
CA HIS A 63 12.71 -7.84 -0.44
C HIS A 63 11.68 -7.83 0.68
N GLU A 64 12.12 -7.82 1.94
CA GLU A 64 11.21 -7.75 3.10
C GLU A 64 10.34 -6.48 3.04
N ARG A 65 10.94 -5.34 2.70
CA ARG A 65 10.20 -4.09 2.53
C ARG A 65 9.20 -4.15 1.37
N HIS A 66 9.59 -4.74 0.26
CA HIS A 66 8.71 -4.92 -0.90
C HIS A 66 7.49 -5.78 -0.56
N ASP A 67 7.69 -6.87 0.18
CA ASP A 67 6.60 -7.76 0.61
C ASP A 67 5.64 -7.03 1.56
N ASN A 68 6.17 -6.20 2.47
CA ASN A 68 5.35 -5.36 3.35
C ASN A 68 4.51 -4.33 2.57
N LEU A 69 5.08 -3.74 1.51
CA LEU A 69 4.35 -2.80 0.65
C LEU A 69 3.25 -3.52 -0.14
N LYS A 70 3.52 -4.72 -0.68
CA LYS A 70 2.51 -5.55 -1.33
C LYS A 70 1.35 -5.88 -0.39
N GLY A 71 1.63 -6.22 0.86
CA GLY A 71 0.59 -6.44 1.88
C GLY A 71 -0.25 -5.19 2.18
N THR A 72 0.40 -4.02 2.22
CA THR A 72 -0.29 -2.74 2.41
C THR A 72 -1.18 -2.39 1.22
N ILE A 73 -0.68 -2.58 -0.01
CA ILE A 73 -1.44 -2.38 -1.26
C ILE A 73 -2.68 -3.27 -1.25
N ALA A 74 -2.54 -4.57 -1.02
CA ALA A 74 -3.67 -5.51 -0.99
C ALA A 74 -4.75 -5.10 0.03
N THR A 75 -4.32 -4.65 1.22
CA THR A 75 -5.23 -4.16 2.26
C THR A 75 -5.98 -2.89 1.82
N LEU A 76 -5.29 -1.97 1.14
CA LEU A 76 -5.90 -0.74 0.63
C LEU A 76 -6.86 -1.00 -0.53
N GLU A 77 -6.50 -1.91 -1.45
CA GLU A 77 -7.37 -2.32 -2.57
C GLU A 77 -8.67 -2.95 -2.07
N MET A 78 -8.59 -3.85 -1.08
CA MET A 78 -9.76 -4.46 -0.46
C MET A 78 -10.73 -3.40 0.11
N ARG A 79 -10.21 -2.41 0.83
CA ARG A 79 -11.01 -1.30 1.39
C ARG A 79 -11.66 -0.43 0.31
N VAL A 80 -11.00 -0.23 -0.82
CA VAL A 80 -11.58 0.53 -1.95
C VAL A 80 -12.73 -0.26 -2.57
N THR A 81 -12.56 -1.58 -2.75
CA THR A 81 -13.59 -2.48 -3.28
C THR A 81 -14.81 -2.54 -2.37
N GLU A 82 -14.63 -2.78 -1.06
CA GLU A 82 -15.70 -2.83 -0.06
C GLU A 82 -16.52 -1.52 -0.01
N ARG A 83 -15.83 -0.37 -0.04
CA ARG A 83 -16.50 0.94 -0.08
C ARG A 83 -17.29 1.16 -1.37
N SER A 84 -16.76 0.69 -2.49
CA SER A 84 -17.43 0.82 -3.79
C SER A 84 -18.72 -0.01 -3.81
N GLN A 85 -18.68 -1.23 -3.26
CA GLN A 85 -19.86 -2.08 -3.09
C GLN A 85 -20.90 -1.46 -2.15
N HIS A 86 -20.48 -0.91 -1.01
CA HIS A 86 -21.40 -0.22 -0.09
C HIS A 86 -22.10 0.98 -0.76
N ARG A 87 -21.38 1.77 -1.57
CA ARG A 87 -21.96 2.94 -2.28
C ARG A 87 -23.01 2.53 -3.31
N LEU A 88 -22.83 1.39 -4.00
CA LEU A 88 -23.81 0.85 -4.95
C LEU A 88 -25.09 0.36 -4.26
N VAL A 89 -24.97 -0.23 -3.07
CA VAL A 89 -26.13 -0.70 -2.28
C VAL A 89 -26.94 0.47 -1.72
N THR A 90 -26.30 1.51 -1.22
CA THR A 90 -27.00 2.67 -0.62
C THR A 90 -27.55 3.68 -1.62
N GLY A 91 -27.11 3.64 -2.90
CA GLY A 91 -27.59 4.54 -3.95
C GLY A 91 -28.79 4.03 -4.74
N ALA A 92 -29.23 2.80 -4.47
CA ALA A 92 -30.34 2.14 -5.16
C ALA A 92 -31.67 2.16 -4.37
N ALA A 93 -31.77 2.95 -3.31
CA ALA A 93 -32.94 3.08 -2.43
C ALA A 93 -33.53 4.50 -2.49
#